data_AF-A0A7C3AQ73-F1
#
_entry.id   AF-A0A7C3AQ73-F1
#
_cell.length_a   1.000
_cell.length_b   1.000
_cell.length_c   1.000
_cell.angle_alpha   90.00
_cell.angle_beta   90.00
_cell.angle_gamma   90.00
#
_symmetry.space_group_name_H-M   'P 1'
#
loop_
_entity.id
_entity.type
_entity.pdbx_description
1 polymer ?
#
loop_
_entity_poly.entity_id
_entity_poly.type
_entity_poly.pdbx_seq_one_letter_code
_entity_poly.pdbx_strand_id
1 'polypeptide(L)'
;MISWTASERFLLRLEELFGGLNRPADACPAAWPPAQAGNLQPVPTVHRSEEAAGPRRENSRTAEVGTSSQRRGVPVGSEVRVKPGGRVLLATAALIAGLSAARAQERLPLIVSAEFPGGSVAVRDLDRQRRVLRISPAERLETGAAAWWYFRVEGITPGETLTVEVGPHPIATPDRAFYRLESTEWTATEPGERRGDFILYRVRVNARTAWFACAPPFASPQTMEWIRRRSSHFSWFELGKSGGRAIYAFHLRDPEVSEAQRAIVWVQARQQAWAAGSSWVCEGLRDWLLSEDVRAAELRRRAEFYFVPVLDVDRVERGASGLGISPHDLDHDWSERPALAPVRLAQQRLERLIATGRLRVMLDL
;
A
#
# COMPACT_ATOMS: atom_id res chain seq x y z
N MET A 1 7.08 13.15 13.36
CA MET A 1 8.30 12.43 13.82
C MET A 1 7.93 10.99 14.09
N ILE A 2 8.17 10.08 13.15
CA ILE A 2 8.06 8.63 13.39
C ILE A 2 9.43 8.20 13.92
N SER A 3 9.46 7.63 15.11
CA SER A 3 10.65 7.13 15.79
C SER A 3 11.12 5.84 15.14
N TRP A 4 12.29 5.89 14.49
CA TRP A 4 12.97 4.76 13.85
C TRP A 4 13.76 3.96 14.89
N THR A 5 13.08 3.13 15.68
CA THR A 5 13.75 2.23 16.65
C THR A 5 14.07 0.84 16.08
N ALA A 6 13.64 0.54 14.84
CA ALA A 6 13.94 -0.73 14.17
C ALA A 6 15.32 -0.75 13.48
N SER A 7 15.89 0.41 13.14
CA SER A 7 17.16 0.52 12.41
C SER A 7 18.35 0.04 13.23
N GLU A 8 18.34 0.24 14.55
CA GLU A 8 19.46 -0.14 15.43
C GLU A 8 19.62 -1.66 15.56
N ARG A 9 18.51 -2.42 15.56
CA ARG A 9 18.56 -3.89 15.63
C ARG A 9 19.01 -4.55 14.32
N PHE A 10 18.79 -3.90 13.18
CA PHE A 10 19.29 -4.35 11.88
C PHE A 10 20.80 -4.09 11.74
N LEU A 11 21.27 -2.93 12.20
CA LEU A 11 22.70 -2.57 12.15
C LEU A 11 23.58 -3.45 13.04
N LEU A 12 23.10 -3.82 14.25
CA LEU A 12 23.84 -4.71 15.16
C LEU A 12 24.12 -6.10 14.57
N ARG A 13 23.22 -6.64 13.73
CA ARG A 13 23.43 -7.94 13.08
C ARG A 13 24.42 -7.88 11.91
N LEU A 14 24.56 -6.73 11.25
CA LEU A 14 25.53 -6.56 10.17
C LEU A 14 26.96 -6.50 10.75
N GLU A 15 27.19 -5.83 11.88
CA GLU A 15 28.50 -5.79 12.54
C GLU A 15 28.97 -7.20 12.98
N GLU A 16 28.07 -8.05 13.47
CA GLU A 16 28.38 -9.46 13.80
C GLU A 16 28.75 -10.29 12.54
N LEU A 17 28.09 -10.04 11.41
CA LEU A 17 28.41 -10.66 10.11
C LEU A 17 29.77 -10.21 9.57
N PHE A 18 30.15 -8.95 9.76
CA PHE A 18 31.43 -8.40 9.30
C PHE A 18 32.60 -8.63 10.27
N GLY A 19 32.34 -8.87 11.56
CA GLY A 19 33.35 -9.24 12.56
C GLY A 19 34.01 -10.60 12.33
N GLY A 20 33.36 -11.48 11.56
CA GLY A 20 33.88 -12.82 11.20
C GLY A 20 34.87 -12.85 10.02
N LEU A 21 35.10 -11.73 9.33
CA LEU A 21 35.88 -11.69 8.07
C LEU A 21 37.40 -11.82 8.22
N ASN A 22 37.92 -12.01 9.44
CA ASN A 22 39.35 -12.19 9.71
C ASN A 22 39.80 -13.67 9.81
N ARG A 23 38.99 -14.64 9.38
CA ARG A 23 39.42 -16.05 9.34
C ARG A 23 40.01 -16.43 7.97
N PRO A 24 41.16 -17.15 7.94
CA PRO A 24 41.74 -17.66 6.70
C PRO A 24 40.79 -18.63 5.99
N ALA A 25 40.90 -18.70 4.66
CA ALA A 25 39.95 -19.30 3.73
C ALA A 25 39.81 -20.85 3.77
N ASP A 26 40.40 -21.53 4.74
CA ASP A 26 40.50 -23.00 4.75
C ASP A 26 39.44 -23.71 5.59
N ALA A 27 38.37 -23.02 5.99
CA ALA A 27 37.25 -23.62 6.71
C ALA A 27 35.94 -23.41 5.95
N CYS A 28 35.75 -24.15 4.86
CA CYS A 28 34.44 -24.33 4.23
C CYS A 28 33.65 -25.33 5.09
N PRO A 29 32.55 -24.95 5.78
CA PRO A 29 31.69 -25.93 6.41
C PRO A 29 30.94 -26.68 5.32
N ALA A 30 30.88 -28.01 5.44
CA ALA A 30 30.14 -28.88 4.54
C ALA A 30 28.69 -28.41 4.34
N ALA A 31 28.19 -28.64 3.13
CA ALA A 31 26.88 -28.27 2.61
C ALA A 31 25.75 -28.23 3.66
N TRP A 32 24.98 -27.15 3.63
CA TRP A 32 23.73 -27.03 4.39
C TRP A 32 22.77 -28.14 3.96
N PRO A 33 22.17 -28.93 4.89
CA PRO A 33 21.16 -29.90 4.50
C PRO A 33 19.92 -29.17 3.97
N PRO A 34 19.21 -29.74 2.98
CA PRO A 34 18.00 -29.14 2.44
C PRO A 34 16.94 -28.98 3.54
N ALA A 35 16.23 -27.85 3.52
CA ALA A 35 15.14 -27.58 4.44
C ALA A 35 14.06 -28.67 4.33
N GLN A 36 13.77 -29.36 5.43
CA GLN A 36 12.67 -30.32 5.49
C GLN A 36 11.34 -29.56 5.38
N ALA A 37 10.58 -29.86 4.32
CA ALA A 37 9.19 -29.44 4.20
C ALA A 37 8.38 -30.09 5.33
N GLY A 38 7.91 -29.28 6.27
CA GLY A 38 6.98 -29.72 7.31
C GLY A 38 5.67 -30.18 6.68
N ASN A 39 5.31 -31.44 6.91
CA ASN A 39 4.03 -32.04 6.54
C ASN A 39 2.86 -31.23 7.15
N LEU A 40 2.16 -30.44 6.33
CA LEU A 40 0.81 -29.98 6.63
C LEU A 40 -0.17 -30.99 6.05
N GLN A 41 -0.87 -31.70 6.94
CA GLN A 41 -1.97 -32.61 6.60
C GLN A 41 -3.12 -31.80 5.95
N PRO A 42 -3.77 -32.29 4.89
CA PRO A 42 -4.90 -31.60 4.28
C PRO A 42 -6.16 -31.69 5.18
N VAL A 43 -6.85 -30.55 5.31
CA VAL A 43 -8.18 -30.44 5.96
C VAL A 43 -9.25 -31.09 5.06
N PRO A 44 -10.26 -31.80 5.60
CA PRO A 44 -11.20 -32.54 4.76
C PRO A 44 -12.16 -31.62 4.01
N THR A 45 -12.36 -31.92 2.73
CA THR A 45 -13.35 -31.31 1.84
C THR A 45 -14.76 -31.75 2.27
N VAL A 46 -15.62 -30.79 2.65
CA VAL A 46 -17.04 -31.07 2.86
C VAL A 46 -17.74 -31.11 1.50
N HIS A 47 -18.18 -32.31 1.11
CA HIS A 47 -19.02 -32.52 -0.06
C HIS A 47 -20.39 -31.86 0.14
N ARG A 48 -20.80 -31.09 -0.87
CA ARG A 48 -22.14 -30.55 -1.03
C ARG A 48 -23.02 -31.65 -1.65
N SER A 49 -24.01 -32.15 -0.92
CA SER A 49 -25.06 -33.01 -1.46
C SER A 49 -26.33 -32.18 -1.65
N GLU A 50 -26.76 -32.09 -2.91
CA GLU A 50 -28.12 -31.73 -3.31
C GLU A 50 -29.07 -32.86 -2.94
N GLU A 51 -30.24 -32.55 -2.37
CA GLU A 51 -31.46 -33.32 -2.65
C GLU A 51 -32.75 -32.53 -2.37
N ALA A 52 -33.83 -32.97 -3.02
CA ALA A 52 -34.99 -32.23 -3.46
C ALA A 52 -36.16 -32.07 -2.46
N ALA A 53 -36.87 -30.94 -2.62
CA ALA A 53 -38.33 -30.75 -2.72
C ALA A 53 -39.34 -31.37 -1.71
N GLY A 54 -39.96 -30.47 -0.92
CA GLY A 54 -41.43 -30.29 -0.76
C GLY A 54 -42.12 -30.90 0.48
N PRO A 55 -43.35 -30.48 0.87
CA PRO A 55 -44.10 -29.26 0.54
C PRO A 55 -44.78 -28.51 1.74
N ARG A 56 -45.19 -27.25 1.46
CA ARG A 56 -46.31 -26.44 2.00
C ARG A 56 -46.55 -26.32 3.53
N ARG A 57 -46.67 -25.06 3.99
CA ARG A 57 -47.86 -24.57 4.71
C ARG A 57 -47.99 -23.04 4.64
N GLU A 58 -49.15 -22.61 4.15
CA GLU A 58 -49.70 -21.27 4.28
C GLU A 58 -49.91 -20.91 5.76
N ASN A 59 -49.79 -19.63 6.09
CA ASN A 59 -50.81 -18.95 6.89
C ASN A 59 -50.68 -17.43 6.76
N SER A 60 -51.65 -16.88 6.03
CA SER A 60 -52.18 -15.53 6.20
C SER A 60 -52.73 -15.32 7.61
N ARG A 61 -52.61 -14.10 8.16
CA ARG A 61 -53.72 -13.46 8.87
C ARG A 61 -53.54 -11.95 9.02
N THR A 62 -54.68 -11.30 8.85
CA THR A 62 -55.03 -9.89 8.72
C THR A 62 -55.29 -9.20 10.07
N ALA A 63 -55.12 -7.88 10.02
CA ALA A 63 -55.71 -6.75 10.75
C ALA A 63 -56.85 -6.95 11.78
N GLU A 64 -56.82 -6.11 12.83
CA GLU A 64 -57.93 -5.48 13.58
C GLU A 64 -57.32 -4.25 14.32
N VAL A 65 -57.55 -2.99 13.92
CA VAL A 65 -58.65 -2.05 14.24
C VAL A 65 -59.24 -2.18 15.65
N GLY A 66 -58.99 -1.15 16.48
CA GLY A 66 -59.72 -0.85 17.71
C GLY A 66 -59.84 0.67 17.90
N THR A 67 -61.07 1.16 17.94
CA THR A 67 -61.52 2.56 18.07
C THR A 67 -62.05 2.83 19.48
N SER A 68 -61.82 4.04 20.03
CA SER A 68 -62.73 4.80 20.93
C SER A 68 -62.01 6.10 21.37
N SER A 69 -62.39 7.30 20.91
CA SER A 69 -63.51 8.18 21.30
C SER A 69 -63.33 8.95 22.63
N GLN A 70 -63.23 10.28 22.54
CA GLN A 70 -63.87 11.35 23.39
C GLN A 70 -63.27 12.72 22.93
N ARG A 71 -63.99 13.65 22.26
CA ARG A 71 -64.98 14.66 22.74
C ARG A 71 -64.48 15.40 23.99
N ARG A 72 -64.47 16.74 24.18
CA ARG A 72 -64.99 18.01 23.60
C ARG A 72 -64.00 19.10 24.12
N GLY A 73 -63.81 20.28 23.52
CA GLY A 73 -64.78 21.37 23.46
C GLY A 73 -64.05 22.73 23.27
N VAL A 74 -64.70 23.60 22.51
CA VAL A 74 -64.32 24.99 22.17
C VAL A 74 -64.86 25.94 23.26
N PRO A 75 -64.31 27.15 23.41
CA PRO A 75 -65.20 28.31 23.31
C PRO A 75 -64.66 29.47 22.45
N VAL A 76 -65.60 30.04 21.71
CA VAL A 76 -65.74 31.42 21.18
C VAL A 76 -65.78 32.38 22.39
N GLY A 77 -65.39 33.66 22.41
CA GLY A 77 -65.05 34.73 21.47
C GLY A 77 -65.46 36.05 22.16
N SER A 78 -64.79 37.17 21.90
CA SER A 78 -65.33 38.51 22.21
C SER A 78 -64.56 39.61 21.49
N GLU A 79 -65.29 40.41 20.71
CA GLU A 79 -64.87 41.64 20.05
C GLU A 79 -64.72 42.80 21.05
N VAL A 80 -63.79 43.72 20.78
CA VAL A 80 -63.87 45.12 21.23
C VAL A 80 -63.47 46.03 20.06
N ARG A 81 -64.33 47.00 19.74
CA ARG A 81 -64.14 48.05 18.73
C ARG A 81 -63.98 49.39 19.45
N VAL A 82 -62.90 50.14 19.17
CA VAL A 82 -62.78 51.58 19.46
C VAL A 82 -62.18 52.30 18.23
N LYS A 83 -62.70 53.50 17.95
CA LYS A 83 -62.51 54.36 16.76
C LYS A 83 -61.22 55.22 16.80
N PRO A 84 -60.87 55.96 15.73
CA PRO A 84 -59.48 56.18 15.30
C PRO A 84 -58.86 57.50 15.77
N GLY A 85 -57.54 57.52 15.89
CA GLY A 85 -56.76 58.74 16.03
C GLY A 85 -55.27 58.41 16.19
N GLY A 86 -54.42 58.95 15.31
CA GLY A 86 -52.97 58.89 15.45
C GLY A 86 -52.27 58.21 14.28
N ARG A 87 -51.73 59.03 13.38
CA ARG A 87 -50.68 58.62 12.44
C ARG A 87 -49.47 58.15 13.24
N VAL A 88 -49.06 56.89 13.08
CA VAL A 88 -47.71 56.45 13.41
C VAL A 88 -47.24 55.57 12.27
N LEU A 89 -46.20 56.05 11.56
CA LEU A 89 -45.37 55.22 10.69
C LEU A 89 -44.75 54.12 11.55
N LEU A 90 -45.00 52.84 11.23
CA LEU A 90 -44.22 51.73 11.75
C LEU A 90 -44.09 50.66 10.67
N ALA A 91 -42.94 50.73 10.02
CA ALA A 91 -42.16 49.65 9.40
C ALA A 91 -42.93 48.42 8.88
N THR A 92 -43.23 48.44 7.58
CA THR A 92 -43.43 47.22 6.80
C THR A 92 -42.08 46.51 6.62
N ALA A 93 -41.64 45.77 7.63
CA ALA A 93 -40.57 44.78 7.53
C ALA A 93 -41.18 43.39 7.75
N ALA A 94 -42.08 43.00 6.86
CA ALA A 94 -42.63 41.65 6.81
C ALA A 94 -41.89 40.83 5.75
N LEU A 95 -41.38 39.68 6.20
CA LEU A 95 -40.98 38.52 5.40
C LEU A 95 -39.75 38.63 4.48
N ILE A 96 -38.56 38.71 5.09
CA ILE A 96 -37.41 37.91 4.60
C ILE A 96 -36.79 37.21 5.81
N ALA A 97 -37.56 36.34 6.45
CA ALA A 97 -37.08 35.39 7.43
C ALA A 97 -37.57 34.00 7.00
N GLY A 98 -36.64 33.09 6.69
CA GLY A 98 -36.96 31.66 6.65
C GLY A 98 -36.60 30.86 5.41
N LEU A 99 -35.86 31.39 4.43
CA LEU A 99 -35.29 30.58 3.34
C LEU A 99 -33.77 30.79 3.25
N SER A 100 -33.07 30.67 4.39
CA SER A 100 -31.80 29.95 4.31
C SER A 100 -32.14 28.49 4.09
N ALA A 101 -32.53 28.16 2.86
CA ALA A 101 -32.22 26.85 2.34
C ALA A 101 -30.71 26.73 2.57
N ALA A 102 -30.31 25.91 3.55
CA ALA A 102 -29.02 25.27 3.49
C ALA A 102 -28.99 24.68 2.09
N ARG A 103 -28.38 25.38 1.14
CA ARG A 103 -27.96 24.79 -0.10
C ARG A 103 -27.05 23.69 0.40
N ALA A 104 -27.59 22.47 0.46
CA ALA A 104 -26.77 21.28 0.55
C ALA A 104 -25.84 21.45 -0.64
N GLN A 105 -24.63 21.94 -0.37
CA GLN A 105 -23.62 22.18 -1.39
C GLN A 105 -23.52 20.82 -2.07
N GLU A 106 -24.01 20.75 -3.30
CA GLU A 106 -24.20 19.48 -3.98
C GLU A 106 -22.81 18.86 -4.08
N ARG A 107 -22.58 17.84 -3.25
CA ARG A 107 -21.24 17.27 -3.11
C ARG A 107 -20.93 16.61 -4.44
N LEU A 108 -19.76 16.92 -4.99
CA LEU A 108 -19.32 16.29 -6.23
C LEU A 108 -19.35 14.75 -6.04
N PRO A 109 -19.78 14.02 -7.08
CA PRO A 109 -19.73 12.57 -7.03
C PRO A 109 -18.28 12.13 -6.84
N LEU A 110 -18.07 11.17 -5.92
CA LEU A 110 -16.78 10.54 -5.76
C LEU A 110 -16.44 9.72 -7.01
N ILE A 111 -15.22 9.90 -7.51
CA ILE A 111 -14.67 9.10 -8.60
C ILE A 111 -13.44 8.39 -8.04
N VAL A 112 -13.41 7.07 -8.18
CA VAL A 112 -12.27 6.22 -7.77
C VAL A 112 -11.60 5.70 -9.02
N SER A 113 -10.29 5.88 -9.13
CA SER A 113 -9.51 5.38 -10.27
C SER A 113 -8.17 4.82 -9.85
N ALA A 114 -7.66 3.90 -10.65
CA ALA A 114 -6.33 3.31 -10.53
C ALA A 114 -5.58 3.31 -11.87
N GLU A 115 -6.01 4.16 -12.81
CA GLU A 115 -5.47 4.27 -14.17
C GLU A 115 -4.18 5.11 -14.19
N PHE A 116 -3.15 4.61 -13.51
CA PHE A 116 -1.81 5.20 -13.42
C PHE A 116 -0.79 4.13 -12.99
N PRO A 117 0.52 4.37 -13.17
CA PRO A 117 1.56 3.41 -12.78
C PRO A 117 1.44 2.95 -11.33
N GLY A 118 1.39 1.63 -11.13
CA GLY A 118 1.24 0.98 -9.83
C GLY A 118 -0.17 1.05 -9.23
N GLY A 119 -1.13 1.67 -9.92
CA GLY A 119 -2.51 1.75 -9.46
C GLY A 119 -3.18 0.38 -9.43
N SER A 120 -3.90 0.08 -8.35
CA SER A 120 -4.69 -1.14 -8.19
C SER A 120 -5.82 -0.95 -7.20
N VAL A 121 -7.05 -1.22 -7.63
CA VAL A 121 -8.24 -1.24 -6.76
C VAL A 121 -9.38 -1.97 -7.47
N ALA A 122 -10.17 -2.73 -6.71
CA ALA A 122 -11.51 -3.12 -7.10
C ALA A 122 -12.52 -2.40 -6.21
N VAL A 123 -13.35 -1.55 -6.82
CA VAL A 123 -14.42 -0.84 -6.11
C VAL A 123 -15.60 -1.79 -5.96
N ARG A 124 -15.95 -2.13 -4.72
CA ARG A 124 -17.07 -3.02 -4.41
C ARG A 124 -18.37 -2.25 -4.21
N ASP A 125 -18.29 -1.10 -3.54
CA ASP A 125 -19.43 -0.21 -3.31
C ASP A 125 -18.94 1.21 -2.97
N LEU A 126 -19.81 2.20 -3.21
CA LEU A 126 -19.55 3.61 -2.98
C LEU A 126 -20.79 4.30 -2.39
N ASP A 127 -20.82 4.43 -1.06
CA ASP A 127 -21.86 5.19 -0.36
C ASP A 127 -21.55 6.70 -0.47
N ARG A 128 -22.22 7.36 -1.42
CA ARG A 128 -22.02 8.79 -1.70
C ARG A 128 -22.49 9.70 -0.56
N GLN A 129 -23.51 9.28 0.20
CA GLN A 129 -24.06 10.07 1.29
C GLN A 129 -23.17 9.99 2.53
N ARG A 130 -22.78 8.77 2.91
CA ARG A 130 -21.90 8.53 4.07
C ARG A 130 -20.41 8.67 3.77
N ARG A 131 -20.05 8.87 2.50
CA ARG A 131 -18.66 8.97 2.00
C ARG A 131 -17.83 7.74 2.38
N VAL A 132 -18.41 6.56 2.18
CA VAL A 132 -17.76 5.26 2.43
C VAL A 132 -17.36 4.63 1.12
N LEU A 133 -16.06 4.35 0.97
CA LEU A 133 -15.42 3.68 -0.16
C LEU A 133 -15.20 2.23 0.25
N ARG A 134 -15.94 1.28 -0.31
CA ARG A 134 -15.71 -0.15 -0.08
C ARG A 134 -14.88 -0.71 -1.22
N ILE A 135 -13.67 -1.14 -0.91
CA ILE A 135 -12.69 -1.57 -1.91
C ILE A 135 -12.04 -2.89 -1.50
N SER A 136 -11.49 -3.60 -2.48
CA SER A 136 -10.52 -4.66 -2.27
C SER A 136 -9.29 -4.41 -3.15
N PRO A 137 -8.17 -5.09 -2.90
CA PRO A 137 -7.15 -5.28 -3.94
C PRO A 137 -7.83 -5.78 -5.22
N ALA A 138 -7.36 -5.33 -6.37
CA ALA A 138 -7.87 -5.83 -7.64
C ALA A 138 -7.43 -7.29 -7.83
N GLU A 139 -8.38 -8.18 -8.03
CA GLU A 139 -8.11 -9.52 -8.53
C GLU A 139 -7.91 -9.41 -10.05
N ARG A 140 -6.68 -9.52 -10.53
CA ARG A 140 -6.45 -9.86 -11.94
C ARG A 140 -5.84 -11.25 -11.97
N LEU A 141 -6.27 -12.10 -12.90
CA LEU A 141 -5.74 -13.46 -13.05
C LEU A 141 -4.21 -13.46 -13.23
N GLU A 142 -3.64 -12.37 -13.74
CA GLU A 142 -2.19 -12.17 -13.85
C GLU A 142 -1.52 -11.55 -12.61
N THR A 143 -2.25 -10.96 -11.66
CA THR A 143 -1.66 -10.16 -10.57
C THR A 143 -1.14 -10.99 -9.40
N GLY A 144 -1.52 -12.27 -9.31
CA GLY A 144 -1.30 -13.08 -8.12
C GLY A 144 -2.29 -12.77 -7.00
N ALA A 145 -1.96 -13.15 -5.78
CA ALA A 145 -2.81 -12.98 -4.61
C ALA A 145 -3.18 -11.51 -4.33
N ALA A 146 -4.38 -11.30 -3.76
CA ALA A 146 -4.95 -9.99 -3.45
C ALA A 146 -4.21 -9.28 -2.30
N ALA A 147 -3.06 -8.66 -2.61
CA ALA A 147 -2.21 -8.01 -1.61
C ALA A 147 -1.99 -6.51 -1.82
N TRP A 148 -2.07 -5.98 -3.05
CA TRP A 148 -1.75 -4.58 -3.32
C TRP A 148 -2.99 -3.73 -3.62
N TRP A 149 -3.08 -2.56 -3.00
CA TRP A 149 -4.05 -1.55 -3.36
C TRP A 149 -3.43 -0.14 -3.29
N TYR A 150 -3.66 0.63 -4.34
CA TYR A 150 -3.22 2.02 -4.52
C TYR A 150 -4.14 2.70 -5.51
N PHE A 151 -4.91 3.70 -5.06
CA PHE A 151 -5.92 4.35 -5.90
C PHE A 151 -6.01 5.84 -5.62
N ARG A 152 -6.63 6.55 -6.56
CA ARG A 152 -6.98 7.97 -6.49
C ARG A 152 -8.47 8.11 -6.26
N VAL A 153 -8.83 9.12 -5.47
CA VAL A 153 -10.20 9.55 -5.24
C VAL A 153 -10.31 11.04 -5.60
N GLU A 154 -11.26 11.36 -6.46
CA GLU A 154 -11.61 12.74 -6.87
C GLU A 154 -13.03 13.08 -6.41
N GLY A 155 -13.39 14.36 -6.47
CA GLY A 155 -14.71 14.84 -6.04
C GLY A 155 -14.82 14.99 -4.51
N ILE A 156 -13.68 15.15 -3.83
CA ILE A 156 -13.63 15.36 -2.38
C ILE A 156 -13.97 16.83 -2.08
N THR A 157 -14.81 17.03 -1.08
CA THR A 157 -15.08 18.34 -0.48
C THR A 157 -13.99 18.61 0.55
N PRO A 158 -13.15 19.66 0.39
CA PRO A 158 -12.10 19.96 1.35
C PRO A 158 -12.62 20.04 2.79
N GLY A 159 -11.96 19.32 3.70
CA GLY A 159 -12.29 19.25 5.12
C GLY A 159 -13.26 18.14 5.49
N GLU A 160 -13.81 17.38 4.54
CA GLU A 160 -14.66 16.24 4.86
C GLU A 160 -13.87 15.00 5.28
N THR A 161 -14.56 14.04 5.87
CA THR A 161 -14.00 12.74 6.24
C THR A 161 -14.47 11.67 5.27
N LEU A 162 -13.53 10.90 4.73
CA LEU A 162 -13.80 9.69 3.96
C LEU A 162 -13.58 8.47 4.86
N THR A 163 -14.37 7.42 4.67
CA THR A 163 -14.09 6.10 5.24
C THR A 163 -13.68 5.16 4.11
N VAL A 164 -12.48 4.59 4.20
CA VAL A 164 -11.98 3.56 3.29
C VAL A 164 -12.12 2.21 3.99
N GLU A 165 -13.04 1.39 3.53
CA GLU A 165 -13.31 0.04 4.03
C GLU A 165 -12.68 -0.97 3.07
N VAL A 166 -11.66 -1.69 3.52
CA VAL A 166 -10.85 -2.60 2.71
C VAL A 166 -11.19 -4.05 3.06
N GLY A 167 -11.66 -4.82 2.07
CA GLY A 167 -12.01 -6.24 2.24
C GLY A 167 -12.92 -6.79 1.14
N PRO A 168 -13.36 -8.06 1.27
CA PRO A 168 -13.01 -8.98 2.35
C PRO A 168 -11.59 -9.55 2.22
N HIS A 169 -11.01 -9.99 3.35
CA HIS A 169 -9.74 -10.73 3.47
C HIS A 169 -8.53 -10.20 2.65
N PRO A 170 -8.15 -8.91 2.72
CA PRO A 170 -6.95 -8.44 2.04
C PRO A 170 -5.71 -8.98 2.74
N ILE A 171 -4.69 -9.37 1.98
CA ILE A 171 -3.38 -9.72 2.56
C ILE A 171 -2.74 -8.48 3.20
N ALA A 172 -2.69 -7.35 2.49
CA ALA A 172 -2.17 -6.10 3.06
C ALA A 172 -3.25 -5.31 3.80
N THR A 173 -3.34 -5.55 5.12
CA THR A 173 -4.15 -4.78 6.07
C THR A 173 -3.27 -4.14 7.14
N PRO A 174 -2.49 -3.10 6.79
CA PRO A 174 -1.65 -2.41 7.77
C PRO A 174 -2.52 -1.78 8.87
N ASP A 175 -2.00 -1.65 10.10
CA ASP A 175 -2.76 -0.98 11.16
C ASP A 175 -3.03 0.49 10.82
N ARG A 176 -2.18 1.11 9.99
CA ARG A 176 -2.39 2.43 9.42
C ARG A 176 -2.21 2.36 7.91
N ALA A 177 -3.22 2.75 7.16
CA ALA A 177 -3.09 2.99 5.73
C ALA A 177 -2.26 4.24 5.47
N PHE A 178 -1.93 4.49 4.21
CA PHE A 178 -1.26 5.71 3.79
C PHE A 178 -2.13 6.48 2.81
N TYR A 179 -2.08 7.80 2.91
CA TYR A 179 -2.70 8.69 1.94
C TYR A 179 -1.78 9.87 1.62
N ARG A 180 -1.96 10.44 0.43
CA ARG A 180 -1.33 11.70 0.03
C ARG A 180 -2.34 12.58 -0.66
N LEU A 181 -2.04 13.87 -0.70
CA LEU A 181 -2.79 14.86 -1.49
C LEU A 181 -2.05 15.07 -2.82
N GLU A 182 -2.08 16.28 -3.36
CA GLU A 182 -1.31 16.64 -4.56
C GLU A 182 0.22 16.64 -4.34
N SER A 183 0.69 16.61 -3.09
CA SER A 183 2.10 16.43 -2.76
C SER A 183 2.58 15.01 -3.05
N THR A 184 3.90 14.83 -3.05
CA THR A 184 4.56 13.51 -3.12
C THR A 184 4.71 12.86 -1.74
N GLU A 185 4.46 13.59 -0.67
CA GLU A 185 4.58 13.12 0.72
C GLU A 185 3.38 12.28 1.14
N TRP A 186 3.66 11.13 1.78
CA TRP A 186 2.66 10.21 2.28
C TRP A 186 2.48 10.36 3.80
N THR A 187 1.22 10.39 4.21
CA THR A 187 0.82 10.48 5.61
C THR A 187 0.12 9.19 6.02
N ALA A 188 0.52 8.63 7.16
CA ALA A 188 -0.20 7.50 7.74
C ALA A 188 -1.56 7.94 8.29
N THR A 189 -2.60 7.13 8.11
CA THR A 189 -3.91 7.38 8.72
C THR A 189 -3.85 7.21 10.24
N GLU A 190 -4.93 7.57 10.93
CA GLU A 190 -5.19 6.98 12.25
C GLU A 190 -5.33 5.45 12.16
N PRO A 191 -5.16 4.71 13.28
CA PRO A 191 -5.29 3.27 13.27
C PRO A 191 -6.64 2.85 12.68
N GLY A 192 -6.59 1.85 11.81
CA GLY A 192 -7.76 1.24 11.21
C GLY A 192 -8.58 0.47 12.23
N GLU A 193 -9.89 0.43 12.03
CA GLU A 193 -10.82 -0.35 12.84
C GLU A 193 -11.11 -1.67 12.13
N ARG A 194 -10.70 -2.80 12.71
CA ARG A 194 -11.03 -4.13 12.16
C ARG A 194 -12.48 -4.50 12.48
N ARG A 195 -13.22 -4.94 11.46
CA ARG A 195 -14.62 -5.38 11.56
C ARG A 195 -14.81 -6.65 10.74
N GLY A 196 -14.71 -7.80 11.39
CA GLY A 196 -14.72 -9.09 10.71
C GLY A 196 -13.62 -9.14 9.65
N ASP A 197 -14.02 -9.38 8.40
CA ASP A 197 -13.10 -9.55 7.26
C ASP A 197 -12.65 -8.22 6.62
N PHE A 198 -12.99 -7.09 7.26
CA PHE A 198 -12.72 -5.74 6.77
C PHE A 198 -11.85 -4.95 7.76
N ILE A 199 -11.14 -3.96 7.22
CA ILE A 199 -10.50 -2.90 8.02
C ILE A 199 -10.94 -1.53 7.49
N LEU A 200 -11.26 -0.61 8.41
CA LEU A 200 -11.81 0.70 8.09
C LEU A 200 -10.84 1.81 8.50
N TYR A 201 -10.45 2.65 7.54
CA TYR A 201 -9.64 3.84 7.79
C TYR A 201 -10.49 5.09 7.63
N ARG A 202 -10.52 5.97 8.64
CA ARG A 202 -11.21 7.26 8.58
C ARG A 202 -10.17 8.36 8.35
N VAL A 203 -10.34 9.12 7.27
CA VAL A 203 -9.35 10.12 6.85
C VAL A 203 -10.04 11.45 6.59
N ARG A 204 -9.64 12.49 7.33
CA ARG A 204 -10.05 13.86 7.03
C ARG A 204 -9.18 14.41 5.91
N VAL A 205 -9.79 14.75 4.78
CA VAL A 205 -9.07 15.16 3.57
C VAL A 205 -9.34 16.64 3.29
N ASN A 206 -8.28 17.45 3.29
CA ASN A 206 -8.37 18.89 2.98
C ASN A 206 -7.93 19.20 1.54
N ALA A 207 -8.46 18.46 0.58
CA ALA A 207 -8.20 18.62 -0.84
C ALA A 207 -9.39 18.09 -1.66
N ARG A 208 -9.39 18.36 -2.97
CA ARG A 208 -10.37 17.80 -3.91
C ARG A 208 -10.03 16.41 -4.42
N THR A 209 -8.76 16.05 -4.31
CA THR A 209 -8.18 14.80 -4.75
C THR A 209 -7.28 14.25 -3.65
N ALA A 210 -7.31 12.94 -3.45
CA ALA A 210 -6.38 12.24 -2.58
C ALA A 210 -6.07 10.86 -3.15
N TRP A 211 -4.90 10.35 -2.83
CA TRP A 211 -4.50 8.98 -3.13
C TRP A 211 -4.41 8.19 -1.84
N PHE A 212 -4.74 6.91 -1.91
CA PHE A 212 -4.73 5.98 -0.78
C PHE A 212 -4.00 4.70 -1.17
N ALA A 213 -3.20 4.15 -0.27
CA ALA A 213 -2.46 2.90 -0.49
C ALA A 213 -2.24 2.11 0.80
N CYS A 214 -2.01 0.80 0.67
CA CYS A 214 -1.55 -0.04 1.79
C CYS A 214 -0.13 0.29 2.25
N ALA A 215 0.71 0.78 1.35
CA ALA A 215 2.05 1.29 1.66
C ALA A 215 2.40 2.41 0.67
N PRO A 216 3.29 3.35 1.03
CA PRO A 216 3.79 4.31 0.08
C PRO A 216 4.42 3.58 -1.13
N PRO A 217 3.96 3.84 -2.36
CA PRO A 217 4.49 3.19 -3.55
C PRO A 217 5.93 3.68 -3.81
N PHE A 218 6.80 2.73 -4.11
CA PHE A 218 8.11 2.99 -4.71
C PHE A 218 8.07 2.47 -6.15
N ALA A 219 8.25 3.37 -7.12
CA ALA A 219 8.05 3.12 -8.54
C ALA A 219 9.14 3.82 -9.40
N SER A 220 8.92 3.84 -10.71
CA SER A 220 9.85 4.41 -11.71
C SER A 220 10.37 5.82 -11.37
N PRO A 221 9.54 6.78 -10.87
CA PRO A 221 10.05 8.12 -10.52
C PRO A 221 11.16 8.11 -9.46
N GLN A 222 11.05 7.26 -8.43
CA GLN A 222 12.07 7.11 -7.39
C GLN A 222 13.36 6.54 -7.99
N THR A 223 13.27 5.47 -8.78
CA THR A 223 14.44 4.90 -9.47
C THR A 223 15.11 5.92 -10.40
N MET A 224 14.33 6.75 -11.10
CA MET A 224 14.85 7.83 -11.95
C MET A 224 15.53 8.94 -11.15
N GLU A 225 15.18 9.14 -9.89
CA GLU A 225 15.91 10.03 -8.99
C GLU A 225 17.29 9.48 -8.66
N TRP A 226 17.40 8.17 -8.39
CA TRP A 226 18.70 7.52 -8.13
C TRP A 226 19.63 7.66 -9.34
N ILE A 227 19.10 7.48 -10.55
CA ILE A 227 19.84 7.65 -11.81
C ILE A 227 20.42 9.06 -11.95
N ARG A 228 19.65 10.07 -11.50
CA ARG A 228 20.06 11.50 -11.55
C ARG A 228 21.14 11.84 -10.51
N ARG A 229 21.20 11.12 -9.38
CA ARG A 229 22.15 11.37 -8.26
C ARG A 229 23.53 10.73 -8.47
N ARG A 230 24.03 10.69 -9.70
CA ARG A 230 25.32 10.06 -10.04
C ARG A 230 26.48 10.79 -9.36
N SER A 231 27.46 10.04 -8.86
CA SER A 231 28.69 10.57 -8.27
C SER A 231 29.88 9.65 -8.57
N SER A 232 31.08 9.99 -8.08
CA SER A 232 32.25 9.10 -8.11
C SER A 232 32.04 7.83 -7.28
N HIS A 233 31.22 7.93 -6.23
CA HIS A 233 30.89 6.83 -5.33
C HIS A 233 29.69 6.01 -5.80
N PHE A 234 28.79 6.59 -6.60
CA PHE A 234 27.50 6.01 -6.94
C PHE A 234 27.23 6.07 -8.44
N SER A 235 27.17 4.91 -9.05
CA SER A 235 26.90 4.74 -10.48
C SER A 235 25.76 3.75 -10.70
N TRP A 236 25.32 3.60 -11.95
CA TRP A 236 24.23 2.70 -12.30
C TRP A 236 24.48 2.06 -13.66
N PHE A 237 23.82 0.93 -13.88
CA PHE A 237 23.77 0.23 -15.16
C PHE A 237 22.42 -0.48 -15.31
N GLU A 238 22.05 -0.78 -16.55
CA GLU A 238 20.90 -1.63 -16.84
C GLU A 238 21.33 -3.10 -16.70
N LEU A 239 20.66 -3.86 -15.83
CA LEU A 239 20.84 -5.31 -15.75
C LEU A 239 20.33 -5.99 -17.02
N GLY A 240 19.24 -5.46 -17.55
CA GLY A 240 18.58 -5.85 -18.79
C GLY A 240 17.13 -5.37 -18.77
N LYS A 241 16.28 -6.01 -19.57
CA LYS A 241 14.86 -5.66 -19.67
C LYS A 241 13.94 -6.83 -19.36
N SER A 242 12.81 -6.53 -18.74
CA SER A 242 11.65 -7.40 -18.62
C SER A 242 10.43 -6.66 -19.19
N GLY A 243 9.64 -7.31 -20.03
CA GLY A 243 8.43 -6.67 -20.61
C GLY A 243 8.71 -5.35 -21.36
N GLY A 244 9.93 -5.14 -21.84
CA GLY A 244 10.41 -3.88 -22.44
C GLY A 244 10.89 -2.81 -21.45
N ARG A 245 10.72 -3.01 -20.14
CA ARG A 245 11.18 -2.10 -19.07
C ARG A 245 12.57 -2.47 -18.60
N ALA A 246 13.41 -1.45 -18.43
CA ALA A 246 14.75 -1.60 -17.87
C ALA A 246 14.69 -1.95 -16.39
N ILE A 247 15.52 -2.92 -15.98
CA ILE A 247 15.81 -3.21 -14.58
C ILE A 247 17.15 -2.54 -14.27
N TYR A 248 17.12 -1.54 -13.40
CA TYR A 248 18.32 -0.78 -13.04
C TYR A 248 19.00 -1.38 -11.82
N ALA A 249 20.32 -1.54 -11.93
CA ALA A 249 21.19 -1.80 -10.80
C ALA A 249 22.08 -0.60 -10.53
N PHE A 250 22.43 -0.41 -9.27
CA PHE A 250 23.29 0.67 -8.81
C PHE A 250 24.51 0.09 -8.13
N HIS A 251 25.65 0.73 -8.35
CA HIS A 251 26.93 0.32 -7.80
C HIS A 251 27.47 1.44 -6.93
N LEU A 252 27.63 1.14 -5.64
CA LEU A 252 28.19 2.04 -4.64
C LEU A 252 29.56 1.52 -4.21
N ARG A 253 30.59 2.36 -4.32
CA ARG A 253 31.95 2.03 -3.89
C ARG A 253 32.74 3.26 -3.46
N ASP A 254 33.85 3.04 -2.77
CA ASP A 254 34.89 4.05 -2.58
C ASP A 254 35.89 4.02 -3.78
N PRO A 255 35.95 5.03 -4.65
CA PRO A 255 36.84 5.00 -5.81
C PRO A 255 38.33 4.99 -5.44
N GLU A 256 38.70 5.37 -4.20
CA GLU A 256 40.10 5.45 -3.76
C GLU A 256 40.66 4.10 -3.30
N VAL A 257 39.78 3.13 -3.01
CA VAL A 257 40.19 1.78 -2.60
C VAL A 257 40.26 0.84 -3.81
N SER A 258 41.26 -0.04 -3.83
CA SER A 258 41.41 -1.04 -4.89
C SER A 258 40.29 -2.07 -4.87
N GLU A 259 39.80 -2.48 -6.05
CA GLU A 259 38.74 -3.49 -6.18
C GLU A 259 39.11 -4.83 -5.54
N ALA A 260 40.38 -5.24 -5.62
CA ALA A 260 40.86 -6.51 -5.06
C ALA A 260 40.73 -6.57 -3.53
N GLN A 261 40.57 -5.43 -2.86
CA GLN A 261 40.51 -5.32 -1.40
C GLN A 261 39.08 -5.26 -0.86
N ARG A 262 38.05 -5.23 -1.74
CA ARG A 262 36.65 -5.08 -1.32
C ARG A 262 35.86 -6.37 -1.42
N ALA A 263 35.16 -6.69 -0.33
CA ALA A 263 34.03 -7.62 -0.38
C ALA A 263 32.90 -7.05 -1.25
N ILE A 264 32.12 -7.91 -1.88
CA ILE A 264 30.92 -7.52 -2.62
C ILE A 264 29.70 -7.89 -1.80
N VAL A 265 28.79 -6.92 -1.67
CA VAL A 265 27.46 -7.09 -1.09
C VAL A 265 26.43 -6.83 -2.18
N TRP A 266 25.57 -7.81 -2.44
CA TRP A 266 24.40 -7.65 -3.30
C TRP A 266 23.16 -7.39 -2.43
N VAL A 267 22.38 -6.38 -2.80
CA VAL A 267 21.13 -6.02 -2.15
C VAL A 267 20.07 -5.89 -3.23
N GLN A 268 19.01 -6.69 -3.15
CA GLN A 268 17.87 -6.58 -4.04
C GLN A 268 16.58 -6.41 -3.25
N ALA A 269 15.58 -5.85 -3.90
CA ALA A 269 14.26 -5.64 -3.34
C ALA A 269 13.19 -5.89 -4.40
N ARG A 270 11.97 -6.14 -3.94
CA ARG A 270 10.76 -6.29 -4.76
C ARG A 270 10.84 -7.43 -5.77
N GLN A 271 11.23 -8.62 -5.31
CA GLN A 271 10.85 -9.84 -6.01
C GLN A 271 9.32 -9.98 -6.06
N GLN A 272 8.67 -9.67 -4.93
CA GLN A 272 7.23 -9.50 -4.85
C GLN A 272 6.87 -8.01 -5.01
N ALA A 273 6.16 -7.69 -6.08
CA ALA A 273 5.82 -6.31 -6.43
C ALA A 273 4.99 -5.57 -5.37
N TRP A 274 4.17 -6.23 -4.55
CA TRP A 274 3.39 -5.57 -3.50
C TRP A 274 4.24 -5.03 -2.34
N ALA A 275 5.43 -5.59 -2.13
CA ALA A 275 6.27 -5.34 -0.96
C ALA A 275 7.02 -4.00 -1.03
N ALA A 276 6.32 -2.89 -1.32
CA ALA A 276 6.92 -1.58 -1.56
C ALA A 276 7.87 -1.10 -0.45
N GLY A 277 7.64 -1.53 0.80
CA GLY A 277 8.52 -1.27 1.94
C GLY A 277 9.97 -1.71 1.71
N SER A 278 10.22 -2.79 0.97
CA SER A 278 11.59 -3.26 0.76
C SER A 278 12.42 -2.35 -0.15
N SER A 279 11.79 -1.70 -1.13
CA SER A 279 12.47 -0.64 -1.90
C SER A 279 12.82 0.56 -1.01
N TRP A 280 11.97 0.93 -0.06
CA TRP A 280 12.26 2.02 0.87
C TRP A 280 13.38 1.67 1.85
N VAL A 281 13.46 0.41 2.31
CA VAL A 281 14.59 -0.09 3.10
C VAL A 281 15.88 -0.05 2.27
N CYS A 282 15.81 -0.48 1.00
CA CYS A 282 16.92 -0.40 0.05
C CYS A 282 17.40 1.06 -0.13
N GLU A 283 16.47 2.01 -0.22
CA GLU A 283 16.78 3.44 -0.28
C GLU A 283 17.47 3.96 0.98
N GLY A 284 16.92 3.65 2.17
CA GLY A 284 17.50 4.07 3.44
C GLY A 284 18.91 3.50 3.64
N LEU A 285 19.15 2.25 3.26
CA LEU A 285 20.48 1.64 3.34
C LEU A 285 21.47 2.36 2.40
N ARG A 286 21.07 2.64 1.16
CA ARG A 286 21.89 3.43 0.22
C ARG A 286 22.22 4.81 0.80
N ASP A 287 21.22 5.52 1.31
CA ASP A 287 21.42 6.89 1.83
C ASP A 287 22.33 6.92 3.05
N TRP A 288 22.16 5.96 3.96
CA TRP A 288 23.10 5.80 5.07
C TRP A 288 24.52 5.49 4.57
N LEU A 289 24.66 4.58 3.60
CA LEU A 289 25.94 4.26 2.96
C LEU A 289 26.55 5.42 2.17
N LEU A 290 25.81 6.47 1.83
CA LEU A 290 26.34 7.67 1.18
C LEU A 290 26.58 8.82 2.16
N SER A 291 26.20 8.66 3.42
CA SER A 291 26.34 9.68 4.46
C SER A 291 27.78 9.77 5.01
N GLU A 292 27.98 10.80 5.84
CA GLU A 292 29.20 11.03 6.63
C GLU A 292 29.27 10.19 7.93
N ASP A 293 28.33 9.25 8.15
CA ASP A 293 28.42 8.33 9.29
C ASP A 293 29.73 7.54 9.22
N VAL A 294 30.50 7.56 10.31
CA VAL A 294 31.83 6.92 10.38
C VAL A 294 31.78 5.43 10.08
N ARG A 295 30.69 4.74 10.46
CA ARG A 295 30.49 3.32 10.17
C ARG A 295 30.17 3.09 8.69
N ALA A 296 29.39 3.99 8.08
CA ALA A 296 29.13 3.95 6.65
C ALA A 296 30.42 4.18 5.84
N ALA A 297 31.22 5.17 6.22
CA ALA A 297 32.53 5.44 5.59
C ALA A 297 33.49 4.26 5.74
N GLU A 298 33.56 3.65 6.92
CA GLU A 298 34.36 2.44 7.13
C GLU A 298 33.89 1.28 6.25
N LEU A 299 32.57 1.08 6.15
CA LEU A 299 32.01 0.01 5.36
C LEU A 299 32.24 0.21 3.85
N ARG A 300 32.14 1.44 3.34
CA ARG A 300 32.49 1.78 1.93
C ARG A 300 33.96 1.47 1.58
N ARG A 301 34.86 1.56 2.56
CA ARG A 301 36.27 1.18 2.37
C ARG A 301 36.49 -0.33 2.31
N ARG A 302 35.64 -1.12 2.99
CA ARG A 302 35.78 -2.59 3.09
C ARG A 302 34.93 -3.34 2.06
N ALA A 303 33.87 -2.72 1.54
CA ALA A 303 32.92 -3.35 0.65
C ALA A 303 32.45 -2.44 -0.48
N GLU A 304 32.07 -3.05 -1.58
CA GLU A 304 31.24 -2.42 -2.62
C GLU A 304 29.86 -3.06 -2.66
N PHE A 305 28.87 -2.24 -3.01
CA PHE A 305 27.47 -2.60 -2.93
C PHE A 305 26.82 -2.55 -4.30
N TYR A 306 26.06 -3.58 -4.62
CA TYR A 306 25.16 -3.60 -5.77
C TYR A 306 23.72 -3.55 -5.27
N PHE A 307 22.95 -2.56 -5.71
CA PHE A 307 21.54 -2.39 -5.35
C PHE A 307 20.64 -2.64 -6.55
N VAL A 308 19.57 -3.41 -6.36
CA VAL A 308 18.45 -3.53 -7.30
C VAL A 308 17.16 -3.15 -6.55
N PRO A 309 16.72 -1.89 -6.59
CA PRO A 309 15.62 -1.42 -5.74
C PRO A 309 14.25 -1.94 -6.18
N VAL A 310 14.13 -2.36 -7.45
CA VAL A 310 12.91 -2.97 -7.99
C VAL A 310 13.31 -4.07 -8.96
N LEU A 311 13.18 -5.34 -8.55
CA LEU A 311 13.41 -6.47 -9.45
C LEU A 311 12.19 -6.71 -10.36
N ASP A 312 10.98 -6.75 -9.79
CA ASP A 312 9.73 -6.95 -10.55
C ASP A 312 9.16 -5.64 -11.15
N VAL A 313 9.91 -5.04 -12.08
CA VAL A 313 9.52 -3.77 -12.71
C VAL A 313 8.17 -3.84 -13.43
N ASP A 314 7.82 -5.00 -14.00
CA ASP A 314 6.60 -5.15 -14.79
C ASP A 314 5.34 -5.23 -13.94
N ARG A 315 5.40 -5.88 -12.78
CA ARG A 315 4.24 -5.97 -11.88
C ARG A 315 4.10 -4.73 -11.03
N VAL A 316 5.20 -4.09 -10.65
CA VAL A 316 5.16 -2.77 -10.00
C VAL A 316 4.45 -1.77 -10.90
N GLU A 317 4.78 -1.71 -12.20
CA GLU A 317 4.12 -0.80 -13.12
C GLU A 317 2.61 -1.10 -13.26
N ARG A 318 2.22 -2.38 -13.30
CA ARG A 318 0.83 -2.80 -13.51
C ARG A 318 -0.04 -2.75 -12.25
N GLY A 319 0.52 -2.46 -11.08
CA GLY A 319 -0.18 -2.55 -9.79
C GLY A 319 -0.51 -4.00 -9.39
N ALA A 320 0.29 -4.97 -9.82
CA ALA A 320 0.16 -6.36 -9.45
C ALA A 320 0.89 -6.68 -8.14
N SER A 321 0.47 -7.75 -7.44
CA SER A 321 1.14 -8.13 -6.20
C SER A 321 2.44 -8.87 -6.42
N GLY A 322 2.54 -9.69 -7.46
CA GLY A 322 3.72 -10.53 -7.66
C GLY A 322 3.80 -11.71 -6.69
N LEU A 323 2.74 -12.00 -5.93
CA LEU A 323 2.70 -13.07 -4.93
C LEU A 323 1.84 -14.23 -5.42
N GLY A 324 2.33 -15.46 -5.32
CA GLY A 324 1.51 -16.66 -5.56
C GLY A 324 1.08 -16.79 -7.02
N ILE A 325 1.99 -16.49 -7.93
CA ILE A 325 1.73 -16.51 -9.37
C ILE A 325 2.09 -17.87 -9.94
N SER A 326 1.23 -18.41 -10.80
CA SER A 326 1.45 -19.67 -11.50
C SER A 326 2.19 -19.46 -12.83
N PRO A 327 3.14 -20.34 -13.21
CA PRO A 327 3.59 -21.52 -12.46
C PRO A 327 4.43 -21.17 -11.23
N HIS A 328 5.23 -20.10 -11.28
CA HIS A 328 6.02 -19.58 -10.16
C HIS A 328 6.12 -18.04 -10.24
N ASP A 329 6.19 -17.36 -9.09
CA ASP A 329 6.59 -15.94 -9.03
C ASP A 329 8.12 -15.80 -9.00
N LEU A 330 8.65 -14.57 -8.99
CA LEU A 330 10.11 -14.34 -9.08
C LEU A 330 10.87 -14.99 -7.93
N ASP A 331 10.30 -15.02 -6.72
CA ASP A 331 10.96 -15.58 -5.55
C ASP A 331 11.14 -17.10 -5.64
N HIS A 332 10.35 -17.76 -6.49
CA HIS A 332 10.39 -19.20 -6.71
C HIS A 332 11.04 -19.62 -8.04
N ASP A 333 11.61 -18.69 -8.81
CA ASP A 333 12.19 -18.97 -10.14
C ASP A 333 13.74 -19.05 -10.15
N TRP A 334 14.39 -19.08 -8.98
CA TRP A 334 15.86 -19.15 -8.81
C TRP A 334 16.45 -20.56 -9.05
N SER A 335 16.01 -21.24 -10.10
CA SER A 335 16.58 -22.52 -10.52
C SER A 335 17.87 -22.34 -11.34
N GLU A 336 18.51 -23.43 -11.76
CA GLU A 336 19.62 -23.37 -12.73
C GLU A 336 19.22 -22.72 -14.07
N ARG A 337 17.93 -22.73 -14.40
CA ARG A 337 17.40 -22.17 -15.66
C ARG A 337 16.14 -21.34 -15.39
N PRO A 338 16.27 -20.12 -14.84
CA PRO A 338 15.12 -19.26 -14.55
C PRO A 338 14.33 -18.91 -15.80
N ALA A 339 13.01 -19.06 -15.73
CA ALA A 339 12.12 -18.75 -16.83
C ALA A 339 11.92 -17.23 -16.98
N LEU A 340 11.81 -16.53 -15.85
CA LEU A 340 11.47 -15.11 -15.77
C LEU A 340 12.73 -14.25 -15.97
N ALA A 341 12.60 -13.28 -16.88
CA ALA A 341 13.73 -12.42 -17.26
C ALA A 341 14.38 -11.70 -16.08
N PRO A 342 13.65 -11.11 -15.10
CA PRO A 342 14.28 -10.43 -13.97
C PRO A 342 15.23 -11.34 -13.17
N VAL A 343 14.78 -12.56 -12.84
CA VAL A 343 15.58 -13.53 -12.09
C VAL A 343 16.80 -13.96 -12.89
N ARG A 344 16.61 -14.33 -14.16
CA ARG A 344 17.73 -14.71 -15.04
C ARG A 344 18.80 -13.61 -15.15
N LEU A 345 18.38 -12.35 -15.28
CA LEU A 345 19.31 -11.22 -15.39
C LEU A 345 20.07 -10.96 -14.08
N ALA A 346 19.38 -11.02 -12.93
CA ALA A 346 20.01 -10.89 -11.62
C ALA A 346 20.96 -12.05 -11.34
N GLN A 347 20.54 -13.29 -11.62
CA GLN A 347 21.35 -14.49 -11.47
C GLN A 347 22.62 -14.45 -12.32
N GLN A 348 22.54 -14.09 -13.60
CA GLN A 348 23.73 -13.93 -14.44
C GLN A 348 24.71 -12.88 -13.90
N ARG A 349 24.20 -11.81 -13.27
CA ARG A 349 25.08 -10.81 -12.63
C ARG A 349 25.71 -11.40 -11.37
N LEU A 350 24.93 -12.06 -10.51
CA LEU A 350 25.41 -12.71 -9.30
C LEU A 350 26.49 -13.77 -9.62
N GLU A 351 26.29 -14.62 -10.61
CA GLU A 351 27.26 -15.63 -11.05
C GLU A 351 28.60 -15.00 -11.45
N ARG A 352 28.58 -13.87 -12.18
CA ARG A 352 29.81 -13.12 -12.49
C ARG A 352 30.48 -12.56 -11.23
N LEU A 353 29.70 -12.06 -10.27
CA LEU A 353 30.22 -11.56 -8.99
C LEU A 353 30.78 -12.70 -8.12
N ILE A 354 30.16 -13.88 -8.12
CA ILE A 354 30.64 -15.09 -7.45
C ILE A 354 31.98 -15.52 -8.05
N ALA A 355 32.10 -15.53 -9.38
CA ALA A 355 33.33 -15.91 -10.08
C ALA A 355 34.54 -15.02 -9.74
N THR A 356 34.32 -13.81 -9.23
CA THR A 356 35.40 -12.95 -8.73
C THR A 356 36.02 -13.47 -7.42
N GLY A 357 35.34 -14.38 -6.72
CA GLY A 357 35.70 -14.82 -5.38
C GLY A 357 35.49 -13.74 -4.31
N ARG A 358 34.79 -12.62 -4.60
CA ARG A 358 34.61 -11.48 -3.68
C ARG A 358 33.18 -11.29 -3.17
N LEU A 359 32.15 -11.91 -3.77
CA LEU A 359 30.80 -11.90 -3.19
C LEU A 359 30.81 -12.57 -1.81
N ARG A 360 30.29 -11.86 -0.81
CA ARG A 360 30.23 -12.35 0.58
C ARG A 360 28.82 -12.36 1.14
N VAL A 361 27.98 -11.42 0.70
CA VAL A 361 26.62 -11.26 1.22
C VAL A 361 25.66 -11.01 0.06
N MET A 362 24.52 -11.68 0.10
CA MET A 362 23.33 -11.37 -0.70
C MET A 362 22.19 -11.09 0.27
N LEU A 363 21.59 -9.91 0.17
CA LEU A 363 20.40 -9.50 0.90
C LEU A 363 19.23 -9.42 -0.08
N ASP A 364 18.18 -10.17 0.22
CA ASP A 364 16.89 -10.04 -0.43
C ASP A 364 15.90 -9.39 0.54
N LEU A 365 15.35 -8.25 0.14
CA LEU A 365 14.56 -7.36 1.00
C LEU A 365 13.06 -7.46 0.75
#